data_AF-A0A0W0WX53-F1
#
_entry.id   AF-A0A0W0WX53-F1
#
_cell.length_a   1.000
_cell.length_b   1.000
_cell.length_c   1.000
_cell.angle_alpha   90.00
_cell.angle_beta   90.00
_cell.angle_gamma   90.00
#
_symmetry.space_group_name_H-M   'P 1'
#
loop_
_entity.id
_entity.type
_entity.pdbx_description
1 polymer ?
#
loop_
_entity_poly.entity_id
_entity_poly.type
_entity_poly.pdbx_seq_one_letter_code
_entity_poly.pdbx_strand_id
1 'polypeptide(L)'
;MEIAAFVVLRIILAWMFLYPLKAQLSDWDATVELVDLIAPFQPQLFAVLMVFVMIAGSLSVLFGIYAQVGAACLMIYSLIGVLVHYKLSRLITSFYLSATASNADQKILEKVQSLGVVGHVTSAQKNIVIASALWVIVCLGSGPYSLSGNLF
;
A
#
# COMPACT_ATOMS: atom_id res chain seq x y z
N MET A 1 -4.42 -25.53 15.78
CA MET A 1 -4.40 -24.08 16.05
C MET A 1 -3.65 -23.31 14.96
N GLU A 2 -2.53 -23.83 14.45
CA GLU A 2 -1.73 -23.19 13.40
C GLU A 2 -2.51 -22.88 12.10
N ILE A 3 -3.30 -23.84 11.60
CA ILE A 3 -4.14 -23.64 10.40
C ILE A 3 -5.11 -22.46 10.60
N ALA A 4 -5.77 -22.39 11.77
CA ALA A 4 -6.71 -21.31 12.06
C ALA A 4 -6.00 -19.94 12.11
N ALA A 5 -4.80 -19.88 12.73
CA ALA A 5 -3.99 -18.68 12.75
C ALA A 5 -3.58 -18.24 11.34
N PHE A 6 -3.21 -19.19 10.46
CA PHE A 6 -2.84 -18.89 9.08
C PHE A 6 -4.04 -18.40 8.25
N VAL A 7 -5.22 -19.00 8.44
CA VAL A 7 -6.47 -18.52 7.81
C VAL A 7 -6.77 -17.08 8.23
N VAL A 8 -6.67 -16.78 9.53
CA VAL A 8 -6.86 -15.42 10.05
C VAL A 8 -5.85 -14.44 9.44
N LEU A 9 -4.58 -14.83 9.34
CA LEU A 9 -3.54 -14.02 8.70
C LEU A 9 -3.89 -13.71 7.24
N ARG A 10 -4.31 -14.71 6.45
CA ARG A 10 -4.73 -14.53 5.05
C ARG A 10 -5.90 -13.56 4.92
N ILE A 11 -6.91 -13.70 5.80
CA ILE A 11 -8.08 -12.81 5.82
C ILE A 11 -7.66 -11.37 6.12
N ILE A 12 -6.85 -11.16 7.16
CA ILE A 12 -6.38 -9.82 7.55
C ILE A 12 -5.57 -9.19 6.42
N LEU A 13 -4.59 -9.91 5.87
CA LEU A 13 -3.73 -9.38 4.81
C LEU A 13 -4.54 -9.08 3.54
N ALA A 14 -5.41 -9.98 3.09
CA ALA A 14 -6.28 -9.72 1.94
C ALA A 14 -7.18 -8.50 2.18
N TRP A 15 -7.75 -8.36 3.38
CA TRP A 15 -8.58 -7.21 3.74
C TRP A 15 -7.82 -5.88 3.67
N MET A 16 -6.55 -5.84 4.09
CA MET A 16 -5.75 -4.61 4.05
C MET A 16 -5.57 -4.03 2.65
N PHE A 17 -5.65 -4.86 1.61
CA PHE A 17 -5.57 -4.43 0.22
C PHE A 17 -6.95 -4.27 -0.43
N LEU A 18 -7.97 -5.05 -0.03
CA LEU A 18 -9.32 -4.92 -0.59
C LEU A 18 -10.08 -3.71 -0.02
N TYR A 19 -9.91 -3.40 1.25
CA TYR A 19 -10.57 -2.27 1.91
C TYR A 19 -10.35 -0.91 1.23
N PRO A 20 -9.10 -0.50 0.90
CA PRO A 20 -8.86 0.80 0.28
C PRO A 20 -9.35 0.92 -1.16
N LEU A 21 -9.67 -0.20 -1.85
CA LEU A 21 -10.13 -0.17 -3.24
C LEU A 21 -11.35 0.72 -3.44
N LYS A 22 -12.29 0.72 -2.48
CA LYS A 22 -13.49 1.57 -2.59
C LYS A 22 -13.10 3.04 -2.76
N ALA A 23 -12.17 3.52 -1.93
CA ALA A 23 -11.71 4.91 -1.98
C ALA A 23 -10.92 5.22 -3.26
N GLN A 24 -10.01 4.31 -3.65
CA GLN A 24 -9.20 4.46 -4.87
C GLN A 24 -10.06 4.48 -6.14
N LEU A 25 -11.11 3.65 -6.19
CA LEU A 25 -12.02 3.59 -7.33
C LEU A 25 -13.01 4.75 -7.35
N SER A 26 -13.40 5.29 -6.19
CA SER A 26 -14.29 6.46 -6.13
C SER A 26 -13.60 7.77 -6.49
N ASP A 27 -12.28 7.85 -6.28
CA ASP A 27 -11.45 9.02 -6.60
C ASP A 27 -10.29 8.57 -7.51
N TRP A 28 -10.66 8.23 -8.74
CA TRP A 28 -9.74 7.67 -9.71
C TRP A 28 -8.65 8.67 -10.13
N ASP A 29 -9.01 9.95 -10.28
CA ASP A 29 -8.06 10.99 -10.67
C ASP A 29 -6.97 11.15 -9.62
N ALA A 30 -7.32 11.24 -8.33
CA ALA A 30 -6.34 11.27 -7.25
C ALA A 30 -5.47 9.99 -7.20
N THR A 31 -6.05 8.83 -7.54
CA THR A 31 -5.30 7.57 -7.62
C THR A 31 -4.27 7.60 -8.76
N VAL A 32 -4.64 8.13 -9.93
CA VAL A 32 -3.73 8.28 -11.06
C VAL A 32 -2.62 9.30 -10.74
N GLU A 33 -2.95 10.42 -10.10
CA GLU A 33 -1.96 11.42 -9.65
C GLU A 33 -0.96 10.82 -8.64
N LEU A 34 -1.42 9.98 -7.73
CA LEU A 34 -0.55 9.30 -6.78
C LEU A 34 0.41 8.32 -7.48
N VAL A 35 -0.03 7.65 -8.54
CA VAL A 35 0.81 6.77 -9.37
C VAL A 35 1.80 7.57 -10.22
N ASP A 36 1.43 8.77 -10.68
CA ASP A 36 2.29 9.66 -11.44
C ASP A 36 3.59 10.01 -10.68
N LEU A 37 3.52 10.09 -9.35
CA LEU A 37 4.69 10.32 -8.48
C LEU A 37 5.80 9.28 -8.64
N ILE A 38 5.48 8.06 -9.08
CA ILE A 38 6.43 6.95 -9.23
C ILE A 38 6.62 6.49 -10.68
N ALA A 39 5.59 6.61 -11.52
CA ALA A 39 5.60 6.09 -12.89
C ALA A 39 4.97 7.10 -13.87
N PRO A 40 5.66 8.23 -14.17
CA PRO A 40 5.08 9.35 -14.91
C PRO A 40 4.86 9.08 -16.41
N PHE A 41 5.39 7.98 -16.95
CA PHE A 41 5.29 7.70 -18.40
C PHE A 41 3.88 7.28 -18.83
N GLN A 42 3.15 6.54 -17.99
CA GLN A 42 1.80 6.01 -18.27
C GLN A 42 1.00 5.79 -16.96
N PRO A 43 0.75 6.84 -16.15
CA PRO A 43 0.21 6.67 -14.79
C PRO A 43 -1.15 5.99 -14.74
N GLN A 44 -2.01 6.19 -15.76
CA GLN A 44 -3.30 5.51 -15.86
C GLN A 44 -3.16 3.98 -15.99
N LEU A 45 -2.26 3.52 -16.86
CA LEU A 45 -2.00 2.09 -17.03
C LEU A 45 -1.46 1.47 -15.74
N PHE A 46 -0.50 2.15 -15.09
CA PHE A 46 0.05 1.68 -13.82
C PHE A 46 -0.98 1.69 -12.69
N ALA A 47 -1.91 2.65 -12.66
CA ALA A 47 -3.02 2.66 -11.69
C ALA A 47 -3.95 1.45 -11.90
N VAL A 48 -4.27 1.10 -13.15
CA VAL A 48 -5.06 -0.10 -13.46
C VAL A 48 -4.33 -1.36 -13.02
N LEU A 49 -3.04 -1.49 -13.36
CA LEU A 49 -2.21 -2.63 -12.94
C LEU A 49 -2.12 -2.74 -11.42
N MET A 50 -2.00 -1.62 -10.74
CA MET A 50 -1.96 -1.55 -9.28
C MET A 50 -3.26 -2.09 -8.66
N VAL A 51 -4.42 -1.61 -9.11
CA VAL A 51 -5.73 -2.11 -8.67
C VAL A 51 -5.89 -3.59 -8.99
N PHE A 52 -5.45 -4.02 -10.18
CA PHE A 52 -5.47 -5.43 -10.56
C PHE A 52 -4.62 -6.28 -9.60
N VAL A 53 -3.39 -5.86 -9.28
CA VAL A 53 -2.51 -6.53 -8.32
C VAL A 53 -3.17 -6.59 -6.94
N MET A 54 -3.80 -5.50 -6.48
CA MET A 54 -4.51 -5.48 -5.20
C MET A 54 -5.67 -6.48 -5.18
N ILE A 55 -6.50 -6.53 -6.22
CA ILE A 55 -7.64 -7.46 -6.28
C ILE A 55 -7.14 -8.90 -6.42
N ALA A 56 -6.39 -9.20 -7.49
CA ALA A 56 -5.97 -10.56 -7.82
C ALA A 56 -5.04 -11.14 -6.74
N GLY A 57 -4.08 -10.35 -6.25
CA GLY A 57 -3.17 -10.76 -5.18
C GLY A 57 -3.91 -11.04 -3.88
N SER A 58 -4.90 -10.20 -3.51
CA SER A 58 -5.66 -10.40 -2.28
C SER A 58 -6.57 -11.62 -2.34
N LEU A 59 -7.23 -11.86 -3.47
CA LEU A 59 -8.06 -13.06 -3.64
C LEU A 59 -7.20 -14.33 -3.66
N SER A 60 -6.02 -14.27 -4.30
CA SER A 60 -5.04 -15.36 -4.28
C SER A 60 -4.60 -15.70 -2.84
N VAL A 61 -4.26 -14.69 -2.04
CA VAL A 61 -3.91 -14.85 -0.63
C VAL A 61 -5.09 -15.32 0.20
N LEU A 62 -6.29 -14.75 0.01
CA LEU A 62 -7.49 -15.08 0.78
C LEU A 62 -7.89 -16.55 0.64
N PHE A 63 -7.94 -17.03 -0.60
CA PHE A 63 -8.40 -18.39 -0.91
C PHE A 63 -7.28 -19.43 -0.85
N GLY A 64 -6.02 -19.01 -0.70
CA GLY A 64 -4.91 -19.95 -0.71
C GLY A 64 -4.67 -20.56 -2.09
N ILE A 65 -4.96 -19.84 -3.18
CA ILE A 65 -4.76 -20.31 -4.56
C ILE A 65 -3.59 -19.54 -5.15
N TYR A 66 -2.44 -20.20 -5.35
CA TYR A 66 -1.17 -19.56 -5.70
C TYR A 66 -0.78 -18.41 -4.74
N ALA A 67 -1.09 -18.58 -3.44
CA ALA A 67 -0.93 -17.54 -2.43
C ALA A 67 0.50 -16.99 -2.34
N GLN A 68 1.51 -17.83 -2.60
CA GLN A 68 2.91 -17.41 -2.69
C GLN A 68 3.13 -16.30 -3.73
N VAL A 69 2.56 -16.48 -4.92
CA VAL A 69 2.71 -15.51 -6.02
C VAL A 69 1.91 -14.25 -5.72
N GLY A 70 0.66 -14.39 -5.28
CA GLY A 70 -0.18 -13.27 -4.86
C GLY A 70 0.48 -12.43 -3.76
N ALA A 71 1.02 -13.10 -2.73
CA ALA A 71 1.72 -12.43 -1.64
C ALA A 71 3.01 -11.73 -2.09
N ALA A 72 3.77 -12.32 -3.03
CA ALA A 72 4.97 -11.69 -3.56
C ALA A 72 4.63 -10.41 -4.33
N CYS A 73 3.58 -10.42 -5.16
CA CYS A 73 3.10 -9.23 -5.86
C CYS A 73 2.63 -8.15 -4.88
N LEU A 74 1.83 -8.52 -3.87
CA LEU A 74 1.38 -7.59 -2.84
C LEU A 74 2.53 -7.05 -1.98
N MET A 75 3.57 -7.85 -1.75
CA MET A 75 4.75 -7.43 -0.99
C MET A 75 5.52 -6.35 -1.77
N ILE A 76 5.76 -6.57 -3.07
CA ILE A 76 6.37 -5.58 -3.95
C ILE A 76 5.52 -4.30 -3.99
N TYR A 77 4.19 -4.45 -4.10
CA TYR A 77 3.25 -3.34 -4.04
C TYR A 77 3.39 -2.52 -2.73
N SER A 78 3.44 -3.18 -1.57
CA SER A 78 3.66 -2.51 -0.29
C SER A 78 4.99 -1.76 -0.25
N LEU A 79 6.07 -2.36 -0.75
CA LEU A 79 7.39 -1.71 -0.82
C LEU A 79 7.38 -0.47 -1.74
N ILE A 80 6.67 -0.52 -2.87
CA ILE A 80 6.46 0.66 -3.70
C ILE A 80 5.65 1.72 -2.94
N GLY A 81 4.63 1.31 -2.18
CA GLY A 81 3.85 2.20 -1.32
C GLY A 81 4.69 2.94 -0.27
N VAL A 82 5.76 2.34 0.24
CA VAL A 82 6.75 3.02 1.12
C VAL A 82 7.36 4.22 0.39
N LEU A 83 7.80 4.03 -0.86
CA LEU A 83 8.42 5.08 -1.66
C LEU A 83 7.44 6.22 -1.95
N VAL A 84 6.19 5.89 -2.30
CA VAL A 84 5.13 6.88 -2.54
C VAL A 84 4.89 7.72 -1.28
N HIS A 85 4.73 7.10 -0.12
CA HIS A 85 4.47 7.84 1.11
C HIS A 85 5.64 8.74 1.52
N TYR A 86 6.89 8.30 1.35
CA TYR A 86 8.02 9.19 1.60
C TYR A 86 8.09 10.36 0.60
N LYS A 87 7.76 10.13 -0.68
CA LYS A 87 7.65 11.22 -1.66
C LYS A 87 6.57 12.22 -1.26
N LEU A 88 5.39 11.75 -0.88
CA LEU A 88 4.28 12.61 -0.41
C LEU A 88 4.65 13.41 0.85
N SER A 89 5.34 12.79 1.81
CA SER A 89 5.80 13.53 3.00
C SER A 89 6.74 14.69 2.64
N ARG A 90 7.59 14.51 1.63
CA ARG A 90 8.51 15.57 1.15
C ARG A 90 7.75 16.64 0.34
N LEU A 91 6.79 16.21 -0.48
CA LEU A 91 5.95 17.13 -1.27
C LEU A 91 5.15 18.06 -0.35
N ILE A 92 4.55 17.54 0.72
CA ILE A 92 3.80 18.35 1.69
C ILE A 92 4.69 19.43 2.31
N THR A 93 5.94 19.10 2.65
CA THR A 93 6.89 20.08 3.21
C THR A 93 7.35 21.14 2.20
N SER A 94 7.14 20.91 0.90
CA SER A 94 7.50 21.89 -0.14
C SER A 94 6.45 22.99 -0.34
N PHE A 95 5.25 22.82 0.22
CA PHE A 95 4.21 23.85 0.14
C PHE A 95 4.60 25.07 0.99
N TYR A 96 4.38 26.25 0.44
CA TYR A 96 4.63 27.52 1.11
C TYR A 96 3.47 28.47 0.81
N LEU A 97 3.20 29.37 1.75
CA LEU A 97 2.29 30.49 1.53
C LEU A 97 3.06 31.70 1.01
N SER A 98 2.35 32.65 0.39
CA SER A 98 2.95 33.92 0.01
C SER A 98 3.51 34.65 1.23
N ALA A 99 4.52 35.48 1.02
CA ALA A 99 5.11 36.30 2.08
C ALA A 99 4.11 37.30 2.72
N THR A 100 2.97 37.53 2.07
CA THR A 100 1.88 38.39 2.53
C THR A 100 0.80 37.66 3.34
N ALA A 101 0.90 36.33 3.46
CA ALA A 101 -0.07 35.54 4.21
C ALA A 101 -0.04 35.86 5.71
N SER A 102 -1.20 35.77 6.35
CA SER A 102 -1.31 36.10 7.77
C SER A 102 -0.54 35.10 8.65
N ASN A 103 -0.13 35.53 9.85
CA ASN A 103 0.47 34.64 10.84
C ASN A 103 -0.45 33.47 11.23
N ALA A 104 -1.77 33.65 11.11
CA ALA A 104 -2.73 32.57 11.35
C ALA A 104 -2.66 31.52 10.25
N ASP A 105 -2.61 31.93 8.98
CA ASP A 105 -2.51 31.02 7.84
C ASP A 105 -1.19 30.25 7.84
N GLN A 106 -0.08 30.92 8.19
CA GLN A 106 1.24 30.28 8.34
C GLN A 106 1.20 29.16 9.39
N LYS A 107 0.62 29.42 10.57
CA LYS A 107 0.45 28.40 11.62
C LYS A 107 -0.44 27.25 11.17
N ILE A 108 -1.48 27.52 10.39
CA ILE A 108 -2.34 26.47 9.82
C ILE A 108 -1.54 25.60 8.85
N LEU A 109 -0.76 26.20 7.95
CA LEU A 109 0.08 25.46 7.02
C LEU A 109 1.09 24.58 7.77
N GLU A 110 1.83 25.14 8.74
CA GLU A 110 2.79 24.38 9.55
C GLU A 110 2.14 23.17 10.24
N LYS A 111 0.93 23.35 10.79
CA LYS A 111 0.18 22.27 11.43
C LYS A 111 -0.26 21.20 10.41
N VAL A 112 -0.77 21.61 9.25
CA VAL A 112 -1.17 20.69 8.17
C VAL A 112 0.04 19.91 7.67
N GLN A 113 1.19 20.57 7.50
CA GLN A 113 2.44 19.92 7.09
C GLN A 113 2.90 18.90 8.11
N SER A 114 2.92 19.26 9.40
CA SER A 114 3.29 18.35 10.48
C SER A 114 2.42 17.10 10.51
N LEU A 115 1.08 17.27 10.45
CA LEU A 115 0.14 16.15 10.44
C LEU A 115 0.28 15.28 9.18
N GLY A 116 0.44 15.91 8.01
CA GLY A 116 0.63 15.22 6.73
C GLY A 116 1.91 14.39 6.70
N VAL A 117 3.03 14.93 7.20
CA VAL A 117 4.30 14.20 7.32
C VAL A 117 4.15 13.00 8.23
N VAL A 118 3.59 13.16 9.44
CA VAL A 118 3.37 12.05 10.37
C VAL A 118 2.46 10.99 9.75
N GLY A 119 1.38 11.39 9.10
CA GLY A 119 0.43 10.49 8.43
C GLY A 119 1.09 9.63 7.36
N HIS A 120 1.93 10.23 6.50
CA HIS A 120 2.62 9.48 5.45
C HIS A 120 3.78 8.65 5.97
N VAL A 121 4.60 9.15 6.90
CA VAL A 121 5.70 8.37 7.47
C VAL A 121 5.19 7.12 8.20
N THR A 122 4.12 7.26 9.00
CA THR A 122 3.52 6.10 9.68
C THR A 122 2.87 5.13 8.69
N SER A 123 2.29 5.62 7.59
CA SER A 123 1.76 4.76 6.52
C SER A 123 2.86 4.00 5.78
N ALA A 124 4.02 4.63 5.56
CA ALA A 124 5.20 3.97 5.02
C ALA A 124 5.66 2.83 5.96
N GLN A 125 5.73 3.07 7.26
CA GLN A 125 6.08 2.03 8.25
C GLN A 125 5.07 0.87 8.26
N LYS A 126 3.77 1.15 8.16
CA LYS A 126 2.74 0.10 8.03
C LYS A 126 2.99 -0.77 6.81
N ASN A 127 3.33 -0.18 5.67
CA ASN A 127 3.64 -0.95 4.46
C ASN A 127 4.88 -1.85 4.63
N ILE A 128 5.89 -1.44 5.41
CA ILE A 128 7.04 -2.32 5.74
C ILE A 128 6.57 -3.52 6.57
N VAL A 129 5.72 -3.30 7.57
CA VAL A 129 5.18 -4.38 8.42
C VAL A 129 4.32 -5.34 7.58
N ILE A 130 3.47 -4.81 6.71
CA ILE A 130 2.63 -5.62 5.80
C ILE A 130 3.50 -6.43 4.85
N ALA A 131 4.52 -5.82 4.23
CA ALA A 131 5.47 -6.53 3.37
C ALA A 131 6.17 -7.67 4.13
N SER A 132 6.58 -7.43 5.38
CA SER A 132 7.20 -8.45 6.24
C SER A 132 6.23 -9.59 6.58
N ALA A 133 4.95 -9.29 6.82
CA ALA A 133 3.93 -10.31 7.07
C ALA A 133 3.61 -11.11 5.80
N LEU A 134 3.56 -10.46 4.63
CA LEU A 134 3.38 -11.13 3.34
C LEU A 134 4.55 -12.04 3.01
N TRP A 135 5.77 -11.70 3.41
CA TRP A 135 6.93 -12.59 3.25
C TRP A 135 6.72 -13.96 3.88
N VAL A 136 6.01 -14.05 5.01
CA VAL A 136 5.63 -15.33 5.61
C VAL A 136 4.77 -16.16 4.65
N ILE A 137 3.82 -15.55 3.96
CA ILE A 137 2.98 -16.23 2.96
C ILE A 137 3.78 -16.54 1.68
N VAL A 138 4.73 -15.69 1.28
CA VAL A 138 5.65 -15.99 0.19
C VAL A 138 6.46 -17.26 0.47
N CYS A 139 6.90 -17.47 1.71
CA CYS A 139 7.66 -18.67 2.07
C CYS A 139 6.77 -19.91 2.30
N LEU A 140 5.64 -19.74 3.00
CA LEU A 140 4.87 -20.86 3.54
C LEU A 140 3.53 -21.10 2.86
N GLY A 141 2.99 -20.14 2.12
CA GLY A 141 1.70 -20.26 1.45
C GLY A 141 1.74 -21.21 0.26
N SER A 142 0.57 -21.57 -0.24
CA SER A 142 0.40 -22.43 -1.41
C SER A 142 1.07 -21.85 -2.67
N GLY A 143 1.76 -22.70 -3.42
CA GLY A 143 2.49 -22.33 -4.62
C GLY A 143 3.55 -23.36 -5.02
N PRO A 144 4.10 -23.24 -6.23
CA PRO A 144 5.09 -24.18 -6.76
C PRO A 144 6.38 -24.24 -5.95
N TYR A 145 6.70 -23.20 -5.18
CA TYR A 145 7.91 -23.10 -4.36
C TYR A 145 7.58 -22.99 -2.86
N SER A 146 6.43 -23.54 -2.44
CA SER A 146 6.01 -23.53 -1.04
C SER A 146 6.93 -24.38 -0.17
N LEU A 147 7.49 -23.80 0.89
CA LEU A 147 8.32 -24.54 1.86
C LEU A 147 7.49 -25.44 2.79
N SER A 148 6.15 -25.28 2.79
CA SER A 148 5.23 -26.08 3.59
C SER A 148 4.62 -27.26 2.83
N GLY A 149 4.97 -27.45 1.55
CA GLY A 149 4.33 -28.47 0.72
C GLY A 149 2.85 -28.19 0.43
N ASN A 150 2.46 -26.90 0.35
CA ASN A 150 1.08 -26.44 0.11
C ASN A 150 0.07 -26.75 1.23
N LEU A 151 0.55 -26.87 2.47
CA LEU A 151 -0.30 -27.08 3.64
C LEU A 151 -1.14 -25.85 4.03
N PHE A 152 -0.71 -24.65 3.63
CA PHE A 152 -1.20 -23.37 4.13
C PHE A 152 -1.61 -22.38 3.03
#